data_AF-A0A396JF40-F1
#
_entry.id   AF-A0A396JF40-F1
#
_cell.length_a   1.000
_cell.length_b   1.000
_cell.length_c   1.000
_cell.angle_alpha   90.00
_cell.angle_beta   90.00
_cell.angle_gamma   90.00
#
_symmetry.space_group_name_H-M   'P 1'
#
loop_
_entity.id
_entity.type
_entity.pdbx_description
1 polymer ?
#
loop_
_entity_poly.entity_id
_entity_poly.type
_entity_poly.pdbx_seq_one_letter_code
_entity_poly.pdbx_strand_id
1 'polypeptide(L)'
;MQTTNRNPIHSFIHKHIININWFWSSSIFLSTPIAIQSSLVVLQALVMDRSLGPHFKIPASFVSVIVLISAPIFLTFLDRVLLPCWHKITGKSLMPLQRIGAGHVLTVLGMVVSALVESKRLKLAHVHIMFPCPSFHFPGQVTFYYQQFPQSLKSTSTAMISMLIGIAFYLSTALIDQVRRSTDWLPDEINHGKVDNVYWMLVVFGAINFVYYLLCSISYKYEDI
;
A
#
# COMPACT_ATOMS: atom_id res chain seq x y z
N MET A 1 -52.34 2.68 4.01
CA MET A 1 -50.87 2.66 4.20
C MET A 1 -50.26 1.88 3.05
N GLN A 2 -49.60 2.58 2.11
CA GLN A 2 -48.92 1.97 0.96
C GLN A 2 -47.68 1.22 1.44
N THR A 3 -47.72 -0.11 1.40
CA THR A 3 -46.53 -0.95 1.53
C THR A 3 -45.68 -0.75 0.29
N THR A 4 -44.55 -0.07 0.43
CA THR A 4 -43.59 0.19 -0.64
C THR A 4 -42.96 -1.15 -1.07
N ASN A 5 -43.52 -1.77 -2.10
CA ASN A 5 -42.94 -2.95 -2.75
C ASN A 5 -41.68 -2.52 -3.50
N ARG A 6 -40.53 -2.48 -2.80
CA ARG A 6 -39.23 -2.24 -3.46
C ARG A 6 -38.91 -3.46 -4.30
N ASN A 7 -38.86 -3.30 -5.62
CA ASN A 7 -38.47 -4.34 -6.56
C ASN A 7 -37.18 -5.05 -6.07
N PRO A 8 -37.16 -6.39 -5.95
CA PRO A 8 -36.03 -7.14 -5.40
C PRO A 8 -34.73 -6.90 -6.17
N ILE A 9 -34.83 -6.63 -7.48
CA ILE A 9 -33.72 -6.26 -8.36
C ILE A 9 -33.06 -4.94 -7.92
N HIS A 10 -33.86 -3.93 -7.54
CA HIS A 10 -33.33 -2.64 -7.11
C HIS A 10 -32.63 -2.73 -5.75
N SER A 11 -33.16 -3.58 -4.85
CA SER A 11 -32.51 -3.90 -3.57
C SER A 11 -31.17 -4.63 -3.78
N PHE A 12 -31.14 -5.60 -4.69
CA PHE A 12 -29.93 -6.33 -5.05
C PHE A 12 -28.84 -5.41 -5.63
N ILE A 13 -29.20 -4.57 -6.61
CA ILE A 13 -28.27 -3.61 -7.23
C ILE A 13 -27.73 -2.63 -6.17
N HIS A 14 -28.59 -2.09 -5.31
CA HIS A 14 -28.18 -1.14 -4.29
C HIS A 14 -27.20 -1.75 -3.29
N LYS A 15 -27.44 -3.00 -2.87
CA LYS A 15 -26.56 -3.75 -1.97
C LYS A 15 -25.21 -4.06 -2.63
N HIS A 16 -25.21 -4.42 -3.92
CA HIS A 16 -24.00 -4.67 -4.70
C HIS A 16 -23.15 -3.39 -4.89
N ILE A 17 -23.77 -2.26 -5.21
CA ILE A 17 -23.10 -0.96 -5.35
C ILE A 17 -22.50 -0.52 -4.01
N ILE A 18 -23.24 -0.65 -2.92
CA ILE A 18 -22.74 -0.35 -1.56
C ILE A 18 -21.50 -1.17 -1.27
N ASN A 19 -21.57 -2.49 -1.47
CA ASN A 19 -20.47 -3.44 -1.25
C ASN A 19 -19.23 -3.11 -2.06
N ILE A 20 -19.42 -2.78 -3.33
CA ILE A 20 -18.36 -2.36 -4.24
C ILE A 20 -17.73 -1.05 -3.74
N ASN A 21 -18.54 -0.05 -3.34
CA ASN A 21 -18.06 1.24 -2.85
C ASN A 21 -17.18 1.12 -1.59
N TRP A 22 -17.51 0.21 -0.67
CA TRP A 22 -16.68 -0.04 0.53
C TRP A 22 -15.29 -0.56 0.17
N PHE A 23 -15.23 -1.52 -0.75
CA PHE A 23 -13.96 -2.09 -1.21
C PHE A 23 -13.07 -1.02 -1.85
N TRP A 24 -13.64 -0.18 -2.71
CA TRP A 24 -12.92 0.92 -3.33
C TRP A 24 -12.45 1.96 -2.32
N SER A 25 -13.27 2.29 -1.31
CA SER A 25 -12.88 3.21 -0.24
C SER A 25 -11.63 2.72 0.51
N SER A 26 -11.63 1.47 0.98
CA SER A 26 -10.46 0.87 1.64
C SER A 26 -9.22 0.87 0.73
N SER A 27 -9.44 0.78 -0.58
CA SER A 27 -8.37 0.79 -1.58
C SER A 27 -7.72 2.14 -1.79
N ILE A 28 -8.50 3.22 -1.77
CA ILE A 28 -7.98 4.59 -1.83
C ILE A 28 -7.09 4.84 -0.61
N PHE A 29 -7.60 4.52 0.58
CA PHE A 29 -6.89 4.71 1.84
C PHE A 29 -5.62 3.89 1.93
N LEU A 30 -5.58 2.67 1.37
CA LEU A 30 -4.34 1.87 1.32
C LEU A 30 -3.34 2.40 0.29
N SER A 31 -3.83 2.92 -0.84
CA SER A 31 -2.98 3.43 -1.92
C SER A 31 -2.29 4.75 -1.55
N THR A 32 -2.89 5.55 -0.68
CA THR A 32 -2.31 6.84 -0.25
C THR A 32 -0.98 6.70 0.48
N PRO A 33 -0.83 5.87 1.53
CA PRO A 33 0.48 5.59 2.14
C PRO A 33 1.50 5.02 1.15
N ILE A 34 1.08 4.15 0.23
CA ILE A 34 1.94 3.58 -0.80
C ILE A 34 2.48 4.70 -1.73
N ALA A 35 1.62 5.63 -2.13
CA ALA A 35 2.00 6.77 -2.96
C ALA A 35 3.00 7.69 -2.23
N ILE A 36 2.72 8.05 -0.97
CA ILE A 36 3.64 8.86 -0.14
C ILE A 36 5.00 8.17 -0.04
N GLN A 37 4.99 6.90 0.30
CA GLN A 37 6.19 6.10 0.50
C GLN A 37 7.01 5.95 -0.79
N SER A 38 6.37 5.80 -1.95
CA SER A 38 7.03 5.80 -3.27
C SER A 38 7.78 7.13 -3.52
N SER A 39 7.13 8.26 -3.24
CA SER A 39 7.74 9.59 -3.37
C SER A 39 8.91 9.79 -2.39
N LEU A 40 8.75 9.40 -1.12
CA LEU A 40 9.79 9.53 -0.10
C LEU A 40 11.04 8.72 -0.43
N VAL A 41 10.89 7.51 -0.97
CA VAL A 41 12.03 6.67 -1.38
C VAL A 41 12.89 7.35 -2.44
N VAL A 42 12.28 8.04 -3.41
CA VAL A 42 13.03 8.78 -4.43
C VAL A 42 13.74 9.98 -3.82
N LEU A 43 13.09 10.72 -2.92
CA LEU A 43 13.71 11.85 -2.21
C LEU A 43 14.89 11.40 -1.33
N GLN A 44 14.76 10.27 -0.65
CA GLN A 44 15.85 9.66 0.12
C GLN A 44 17.01 9.24 -0.79
N ALA A 45 16.71 8.66 -1.95
CA ALA A 45 17.73 8.30 -2.93
C ALA A 45 18.50 9.51 -3.47
N LEU A 46 17.85 10.69 -3.57
CA LEU A 46 18.51 11.91 -4.04
C LEU A 46 19.64 12.37 -3.11
N VAL A 47 19.48 12.19 -1.80
CA VAL A 47 20.45 12.61 -0.77
C VAL A 47 21.47 11.54 -0.37
N MET A 48 21.25 10.29 -0.80
CA MET A 48 22.22 9.21 -0.62
C MET A 48 23.38 9.33 -1.62
N ASP A 49 24.56 8.87 -1.20
CA ASP A 49 25.67 8.68 -2.13
C ASP A 49 25.31 7.56 -3.11
N ARG A 50 25.33 7.90 -4.40
CA ARG A 50 24.95 7.03 -5.52
C ARG A 50 26.13 6.76 -6.44
N SER A 51 27.35 7.07 -5.99
CA SER A 51 28.55 6.76 -6.75
C SER A 51 28.80 5.26 -6.76
N LEU A 52 28.89 4.69 -7.96
CA LEU A 52 29.36 3.32 -8.20
C LEU A 52 30.75 3.44 -8.81
N GLY A 53 31.75 3.43 -7.94
CA GLY A 53 33.13 3.69 -8.33
C GLY A 53 33.38 5.15 -8.70
N PRO A 54 34.55 5.45 -9.32
CA PRO A 54 35.00 6.83 -9.50
C PRO A 54 34.32 7.61 -10.64
N HIS A 55 33.62 6.94 -11.57
CA HIS A 55 33.12 7.59 -12.80
C HIS A 55 31.62 7.46 -13.03
N PHE A 56 30.91 6.63 -12.27
CA PHE A 56 29.49 6.36 -12.54
C PHE A 56 28.64 6.76 -11.34
N LYS A 57 27.59 7.55 -11.57
CA LYS A 57 26.62 7.95 -10.56
C LYS A 57 25.25 7.44 -10.96
N ILE A 58 24.65 6.58 -10.15
CA ILE A 58 23.32 6.03 -10.42
C ILE A 58 22.29 7.17 -10.31
N PRO A 59 21.36 7.32 -11.27
CA PRO A 59 20.23 8.23 -11.11
C PRO A 59 19.30 7.77 -9.98
N ALA A 60 18.75 8.71 -9.19
CA ALA A 60 17.91 8.39 -8.04
C ALA A 60 16.69 7.55 -8.44
N SER A 61 16.12 7.80 -9.62
CA SER A 61 14.98 7.05 -10.18
C SER A 61 15.25 5.55 -10.37
N PHE A 62 16.50 5.11 -10.36
CA PHE A 62 16.85 3.68 -10.42
C PHE A 62 16.27 2.89 -9.23
N VAL A 63 16.03 3.53 -8.07
CA VAL A 63 15.33 2.87 -6.96
C VAL A 63 13.93 2.42 -7.33
N SER A 64 13.22 3.14 -8.20
CA SER A 64 11.89 2.75 -8.69
C SER A 64 11.97 1.53 -9.61
N VAL A 65 13.05 1.38 -10.37
CA VAL A 65 13.30 0.19 -11.21
C VAL A 65 13.55 -1.04 -10.33
N ILE A 66 14.36 -0.90 -9.27
CA ILE A 66 14.57 -1.97 -8.28
C ILE A 66 13.24 -2.41 -7.68
N VAL A 67 12.38 -1.45 -7.30
CA VAL A 67 11.04 -1.74 -6.79
C VAL A 67 10.19 -2.52 -7.81
N LEU A 68 10.17 -2.09 -9.07
CA LEU A 68 9.41 -2.75 -10.14
C LEU A 68 9.88 -4.18 -10.42
N ILE A 69 11.18 -4.48 -10.30
CA ILE A 69 11.73 -5.82 -10.46
C ILE A 69 11.45 -6.68 -9.23
N SER A 70 11.53 -6.09 -8.03
CA SER A 70 11.33 -6.80 -6.77
C SER A 70 9.88 -7.30 -6.60
N ALA A 71 8.91 -6.55 -7.12
CA ALA A 71 7.49 -6.86 -7.09
C ALA A 71 7.10 -8.23 -7.69
N PRO A 72 7.43 -8.56 -8.96
CA PRO A 72 7.12 -9.87 -9.55
C PRO A 72 7.89 -11.02 -8.90
N ILE A 73 9.09 -10.79 -8.37
CA ILE A 73 9.84 -11.80 -7.61
C ILE A 73 9.07 -12.19 -6.35
N PHE A 74 8.59 -11.20 -5.59
CA PHE A 74 7.81 -11.44 -4.38
C PHE A 74 6.44 -12.06 -4.69
N LEU A 75 5.80 -11.65 -5.79
CA LEU A 75 4.59 -12.32 -6.27
C LEU A 75 4.83 -13.80 -6.54
N THR A 76 5.91 -14.12 -7.25
CA THR A 76 6.29 -15.50 -7.53
C THR A 76 6.52 -16.29 -6.24
N PHE A 77 7.13 -15.66 -5.23
CA PHE A 77 7.31 -16.25 -3.91
C PHE A 77 5.98 -16.49 -3.19
N LEU A 78 5.05 -15.53 -3.20
CA LEU A 78 3.72 -15.69 -2.60
C LEU A 78 2.95 -16.83 -3.26
N ASP A 79 2.91 -16.85 -4.60
CA ASP A 79 2.11 -17.80 -5.36
C ASP A 79 2.68 -19.22 -5.33
N ARG A 80 4.02 -19.37 -5.36
CA ARG A 80 4.67 -20.69 -5.39
C ARG A 80 5.09 -21.23 -4.03
N VAL A 81 5.28 -20.38 -3.04
CA VAL A 81 5.77 -20.81 -1.71
C VAL A 81 4.71 -20.58 -0.65
N LEU A 82 4.24 -19.34 -0.48
CA LEU A 82 3.37 -18.99 0.65
C LEU A 82 1.97 -19.62 0.53
N LEU A 83 1.31 -19.50 -0.63
CA LEU A 83 -0.04 -20.04 -0.83
C LEU A 83 -0.08 -21.58 -0.77
N PRO A 84 0.85 -22.34 -1.40
CA PRO A 84 0.87 -23.79 -1.27
C PRO A 84 1.23 -24.24 0.15
N CYS A 85 2.12 -23.52 0.84
CA CYS A 85 2.44 -23.80 2.24
C CYS A 85 1.21 -23.58 3.15
N TRP A 86 0.48 -22.48 2.95
CA TRP A 86 -0.76 -22.22 3.66
C TRP A 86 -1.79 -23.32 3.45
N HIS A 87 -1.94 -23.77 2.20
CA HIS A 87 -2.87 -24.85 1.88
C HIS A 87 -2.45 -26.17 2.54
N LYS A 88 -1.15 -26.49 2.58
CA LYS A 88 -0.63 -27.67 3.30
C LYS A 88 -0.86 -27.62 4.81
N ILE A 89 -0.72 -26.45 5.42
CA ILE A 89 -0.87 -26.30 6.88
C ILE A 89 -2.35 -26.28 7.29
N THR A 90 -3.18 -25.52 6.57
CA THR A 90 -4.56 -25.24 6.98
C THR A 90 -5.58 -26.18 6.33
N GLY A 91 -5.19 -26.89 5.27
CA GLY A 91 -6.08 -27.75 4.46
C GLY A 91 -7.14 -26.98 3.66
N LYS A 92 -7.16 -25.64 3.75
CA LYS A 92 -8.16 -24.77 3.11
C LYS A 92 -7.49 -23.82 2.12
N SER A 93 -8.19 -23.49 1.03
CA SER A 93 -7.78 -22.40 0.13
C SER A 93 -8.12 -21.06 0.78
N LEU A 94 -7.22 -20.08 0.67
CA LEU A 94 -7.48 -18.72 1.14
C LEU A 94 -8.66 -18.12 0.37
N MET A 95 -9.71 -17.73 1.11
CA MET A 95 -10.86 -17.03 0.52
C MET A 95 -10.40 -15.69 -0.08
N PRO A 96 -11.05 -15.19 -1.16
CA PRO A 96 -10.68 -13.94 -1.79
C PRO A 96 -10.52 -12.79 -0.78
N LEU A 97 -11.49 -12.63 0.14
CA LEU A 97 -11.49 -11.59 1.17
C LEU A 97 -10.30 -11.73 2.15
N GLN A 98 -9.94 -12.96 2.53
CA GLN A 98 -8.77 -13.21 3.40
C GLN A 98 -7.45 -12.83 2.71
N ARG A 99 -7.34 -13.00 1.39
CA ARG A 99 -6.16 -12.56 0.62
C ARG A 99 -6.03 -11.03 0.63
N ILE A 100 -7.16 -10.31 0.55
CA ILE A 100 -7.19 -8.84 0.64
C ILE A 100 -6.75 -8.37 2.02
N GLY A 101 -7.28 -8.99 3.08
CA GLY A 101 -6.87 -8.70 4.45
C GLY A 101 -5.38 -8.99 4.69
N ALA A 102 -4.86 -10.10 4.17
CA ALA A 102 -3.43 -10.41 4.24
C ALA A 102 -2.56 -9.36 3.53
N GLY A 103 -3.02 -8.84 2.38
CA GLY A 103 -2.37 -7.74 1.67
C GLY A 103 -2.23 -6.49 2.55
N HIS A 104 -3.31 -6.06 3.20
CA HIS A 104 -3.29 -4.91 4.13
C HIS A 104 -2.28 -5.11 5.27
N VAL A 105 -2.26 -6.31 5.87
CA VAL A 105 -1.31 -6.65 6.94
C VAL A 105 0.14 -6.58 6.43
N LEU A 106 0.42 -7.16 5.27
CA LEU A 106 1.74 -7.07 4.64
C LEU A 106 2.13 -5.61 4.35
N THR A 107 1.16 -4.74 4.01
CA THR A 107 1.38 -3.28 3.86
C THR A 107 1.78 -2.61 5.13
N VAL A 108 1.02 -2.81 6.19
CA VAL A 108 1.34 -2.22 7.49
C VAL A 108 2.70 -2.71 7.99
N LEU A 109 2.98 -4.02 7.89
CA LEU A 109 4.28 -4.59 8.28
C LEU A 109 5.44 -4.02 7.47
N GLY A 110 5.29 -3.90 6.14
CA GLY A 110 6.30 -3.28 5.29
C GLY A 110 6.59 -1.84 5.69
N MET A 111 5.55 -1.05 6.00
CA MET A 111 5.70 0.33 6.48
C MET A 111 6.35 0.39 7.86
N VAL A 112 6.04 -0.54 8.77
CA VAL A 112 6.70 -0.65 10.08
C VAL A 112 8.19 -0.92 9.89
N VAL A 113 8.56 -1.83 9.01
CA VAL A 113 9.98 -2.12 8.71
C VAL A 113 10.66 -0.88 8.14
N SER A 114 10.05 -0.17 7.18
CA SER A 114 10.58 1.10 6.66
C SER A 114 10.78 2.14 7.77
N ALA A 115 9.80 2.30 8.67
CA ALA A 115 9.88 3.22 9.81
C ALA A 115 11.06 2.87 10.73
N LEU A 116 11.23 1.57 11.03
CA LEU A 116 12.32 1.08 11.88
C LEU A 116 13.70 1.28 11.23
N VAL A 117 13.81 1.00 9.93
CA VAL A 117 15.06 1.21 9.16
C VAL A 117 15.43 2.69 9.18
N GLU A 118 14.48 3.59 8.94
CA GLU A 118 14.75 5.04 8.95
C GLU A 118 15.09 5.54 10.35
N SER A 119 14.38 5.06 11.37
CA SER A 119 14.68 5.35 12.79
C SER A 119 16.10 4.92 13.17
N LYS A 120 16.62 3.83 12.57
CA LYS A 120 18.01 3.38 12.76
C LYS A 120 19.00 4.20 11.95
N ARG A 121 18.68 4.59 10.72
CA ARG A 121 19.52 5.46 9.87
C ARG A 121 19.84 6.77 10.57
N LEU A 122 18.83 7.43 11.16
CA LEU A 122 19.01 8.69 11.89
C LEU A 122 19.91 8.55 13.13
N LYS A 123 19.91 7.39 13.80
CA LYS A 123 20.76 7.10 14.96
C LYS A 123 22.20 6.72 14.60
N LEU A 124 22.42 6.27 13.37
CA LEU A 124 23.71 5.76 12.87
C LEU A 124 24.34 6.67 11.81
N ALA A 125 23.83 7.89 11.62
CA ALA A 125 24.24 8.86 10.59
C ALA A 125 25.73 9.29 10.64
N HIS A 126 26.51 8.81 11.63
CA HIS A 126 27.97 8.98 11.68
C HIS A 126 28.78 7.84 11.04
N VAL A 127 28.16 6.75 10.56
CA VAL A 127 28.89 5.63 9.96
C VAL A 127 28.63 5.57 8.45
N HIS A 128 29.70 5.81 7.69
CA HIS A 128 29.85 5.82 6.23
C HIS A 128 29.60 4.44 5.57
N ILE A 129 28.50 3.77 5.89
CA ILE A 129 28.15 2.50 5.24
C ILE A 129 26.73 2.61 4.73
N MET A 130 26.59 2.35 3.44
CA MET A 130 25.36 2.18 2.68
C MET A 130 24.43 1.18 3.40
N PHE A 131 23.69 1.65 4.41
CA PHE A 131 22.60 0.91 5.02
C PHE A 131 21.54 0.67 3.94
N PRO A 132 20.87 -0.50 3.92
CA PRO A 132 19.97 -0.86 2.83
C PRO A 132 18.89 0.20 2.72
N CYS A 133 18.85 0.89 1.57
CA CYS A 133 17.81 1.87 1.29
C CYS A 133 16.45 1.27 1.63
N PRO A 134 15.50 2.03 2.21
CA PRO A 134 14.14 1.57 2.44
C PRO A 134 13.49 0.93 1.19
N SER A 135 13.99 1.31 0.00
CA SER A 135 13.71 0.72 -1.32
C SER A 135 13.82 -0.81 -1.40
N PHE A 136 14.70 -1.45 -0.61
CA PHE A 136 14.88 -2.91 -0.67
C PHE A 136 13.79 -3.70 0.05
N HIS A 137 12.98 -3.04 0.88
CA HIS A 137 11.88 -3.67 1.62
C HIS A 137 10.53 -3.56 0.89
N PHE A 138 10.54 -3.09 -0.37
CA PHE A 138 9.33 -2.69 -1.08
C PHE A 138 8.52 -3.74 -1.86
N PRO A 139 8.85 -5.04 -1.96
CA PRO A 139 8.29 -5.79 -3.08
C PRO A 139 6.83 -6.26 -2.91
N GLY A 140 6.17 -6.02 -1.77
CA GLY A 140 4.86 -6.64 -1.49
C GLY A 140 3.60 -5.84 -1.83
N GLN A 141 3.66 -4.51 -1.91
CA GLN A 141 2.46 -3.69 -1.71
C GLN A 141 1.65 -3.42 -2.97
N VAL A 142 2.33 -3.16 -4.09
CA VAL A 142 1.68 -2.67 -5.30
C VAL A 142 1.01 -3.81 -6.08
N THR A 143 1.49 -5.04 -5.93
CA THR A 143 1.09 -6.18 -6.79
C THR A 143 -0.12 -6.96 -6.26
N PHE A 144 -0.37 -6.94 -4.95
CA PHE A 144 -1.57 -7.60 -4.40
C PHE A 144 -2.88 -6.96 -4.89
N TYR A 145 -2.86 -5.68 -5.25
CA TYR A 145 -4.01 -4.99 -5.85
C TYR A 145 -4.37 -5.49 -7.25
N TYR A 146 -3.38 -5.88 -8.05
CA TYR A 146 -3.60 -6.29 -9.44
C TYR A 146 -4.28 -7.66 -9.57
N GLN A 147 -4.15 -8.55 -8.58
CA GLN A 147 -4.71 -9.90 -8.63
C GLN A 147 -6.17 -10.01 -8.12
N GLN A 148 -6.80 -8.91 -7.71
CA GLN A 148 -8.04 -8.97 -6.92
C GLN A 148 -9.35 -8.65 -7.65
N PHE A 149 -9.34 -8.42 -8.97
CA PHE A 149 -10.58 -8.13 -9.71
C PHE A 149 -11.19 -9.37 -10.38
N PRO A 150 -12.51 -9.61 -10.21
CA PRO A 150 -13.20 -10.70 -10.88
C PRO A 150 -13.09 -10.57 -12.41
N GLN A 151 -12.87 -11.69 -13.08
CA GLN A 151 -12.55 -11.73 -14.52
C GLN A 151 -13.64 -11.14 -15.44
N SER A 152 -14.84 -10.87 -14.93
CA SER A 152 -16.04 -10.51 -15.69
C SER A 152 -16.18 -9.02 -16.05
N LEU A 153 -15.33 -8.11 -15.55
CA LEU A 153 -15.45 -6.65 -15.81
C LEU A 153 -14.09 -5.96 -16.08
N LYS A 154 -13.22 -6.58 -16.88
CA LYS A 154 -11.83 -6.15 -17.05
C LYS A 154 -11.64 -4.69 -17.52
N SER A 155 -12.42 -4.17 -18.47
CA SER A 155 -12.15 -2.83 -19.03
C SER A 155 -12.64 -1.68 -18.14
N THR A 156 -13.85 -1.79 -17.56
CA THR A 156 -14.37 -0.79 -16.63
C THR A 156 -13.57 -0.79 -15.32
N SER A 157 -13.18 -1.97 -14.82
CA SER A 157 -12.37 -2.06 -13.59
C SER A 157 -10.98 -1.46 -13.76
N THR A 158 -10.33 -1.61 -14.93
CA THR A 158 -9.01 -0.99 -15.17
C THR A 158 -9.09 0.53 -15.23
N ALA A 159 -10.13 1.09 -15.87
CA ALA A 159 -10.34 2.54 -15.87
C ALA A 159 -10.56 3.09 -14.45
N MET A 160 -11.35 2.37 -13.65
CA MET A 160 -11.60 2.75 -12.25
C MET A 160 -10.34 2.67 -11.39
N ILE A 161 -9.46 1.68 -11.57
CA ILE A 161 -8.17 1.57 -10.87
C ILE A 161 -7.29 2.79 -11.14
N SER A 162 -7.17 3.22 -12.40
CA SER A 162 -6.39 4.42 -12.74
C SER A 162 -6.93 5.68 -12.05
N MET A 163 -8.26 5.81 -11.97
CA MET A 163 -8.89 6.92 -11.25
C MET A 163 -8.59 6.85 -9.74
N LEU A 164 -8.63 5.67 -9.14
CA LEU A 164 -8.33 5.46 -7.72
C LEU A 164 -6.89 5.80 -7.37
N ILE A 165 -5.95 5.38 -8.23
CA ILE A 165 -4.55 5.74 -8.10
C ILE A 165 -4.41 7.26 -8.18
N GLY A 166 -5.06 7.91 -9.16
CA GLY A 166 -5.06 9.37 -9.27
C GLY A 166 -5.56 10.07 -8.01
N ILE A 167 -6.71 9.65 -7.48
CA ILE A 167 -7.28 10.18 -6.22
C ILE A 167 -6.30 9.95 -5.06
N ALA A 168 -5.69 8.77 -4.97
CA ALA A 168 -4.73 8.45 -3.92
C ALA A 168 -3.48 9.35 -3.97
N PHE A 169 -3.00 9.71 -5.18
CA PHE A 169 -1.89 10.65 -5.38
C PHE A 169 -2.24 12.10 -5.01
N TYR A 170 -3.47 12.53 -5.27
CA TYR A 170 -3.95 13.83 -4.79
C TYR A 170 -4.05 13.85 -3.26
N LEU A 171 -4.62 12.79 -2.67
CA LEU A 171 -4.74 12.67 -1.22
C LEU A 171 -3.36 12.57 -0.54
N SER A 172 -2.40 11.86 -1.13
CA SER A 172 -1.03 11.83 -0.62
C SER A 172 -0.38 13.20 -0.60
N THR A 173 -0.61 13.99 -1.65
CA THR A 173 -0.07 15.36 -1.74
C THR A 173 -0.70 16.25 -0.68
N ALA A 174 -2.02 16.18 -0.50
CA ALA A 174 -2.74 16.93 0.53
C ALA A 174 -2.28 16.54 1.95
N LEU A 175 -2.08 15.25 2.23
CA LEU A 175 -1.56 14.79 3.52
C LEU A 175 -0.13 15.29 3.77
N ILE A 176 0.75 15.23 2.77
CA ILE A 176 2.12 15.73 2.91
C ILE A 176 2.15 17.25 3.12
N ASP A 177 1.32 18.00 2.40
CA ASP A 177 1.19 19.45 2.60
C ASP A 177 0.67 19.76 4.02
N GLN A 178 -0.33 19.02 4.50
CA GLN A 178 -0.83 19.17 5.87
C GLN A 178 0.26 18.87 6.91
N VAL A 179 1.05 17.82 6.71
CA VAL A 179 2.19 17.46 7.58
C VAL A 179 3.23 18.57 7.59
N ARG A 180 3.59 19.12 6.42
CA ARG A 180 4.54 20.25 6.31
C ARG A 180 4.07 21.49 7.04
N ARG A 181 2.76 21.79 7.01
CA ARG A 181 2.19 22.96 7.69
C ARG A 181 2.07 22.78 9.19
N SER A 182 1.81 21.55 9.65
CA SER A 182 1.49 21.26 11.05
C SER A 182 2.70 20.82 11.87
N THR A 183 3.76 20.34 11.22
CA THR A 183 4.90 19.70 11.90
C THR A 183 6.23 20.05 11.23
N ASP A 184 7.29 20.06 12.02
CA ASP A 184 8.67 20.20 11.52
C ASP A 184 9.25 18.87 11.00
N TRP A 185 8.40 17.88 10.69
CA TRP A 185 8.88 16.54 10.27
C TRP A 185 9.46 16.53 8.86
N LEU A 186 9.01 17.44 7.99
CA LEU A 186 9.39 17.49 6.57
C LEU A 186 9.92 18.89 6.17
N PRO A 187 11.10 19.32 6.66
CA PRO A 187 11.78 20.53 6.19
C PRO A 187 12.27 20.34 4.75
N ASP A 188 12.63 21.44 4.08
CA ASP A 188 13.10 21.41 2.68
C ASP A 188 14.37 20.56 2.50
N GLU A 189 15.21 20.46 3.54
CA GLU A 189 16.31 19.50 3.60
C GLU A 189 15.91 18.21 4.33
N ILE A 190 15.72 17.14 3.55
CA ILE A 190 15.28 15.83 4.10
C ILE A 190 16.27 15.23 5.12
N ASN A 191 17.54 15.64 5.10
CA ASN A 191 18.57 15.16 6.04
C ASN A 191 18.34 15.64 7.48
N HIS A 192 17.71 16.80 7.64
CA HIS A 192 17.33 17.36 8.94
C HIS A 192 15.89 17.00 9.32
N GLY A 193 15.13 16.40 8.39
CA GLY A 193 13.75 15.98 8.59
C GLY A 193 13.61 14.70 9.41
N LYS A 194 12.53 14.64 10.20
CA LYS A 194 12.11 13.45 10.95
C LYS A 194 11.24 12.56 10.05
N VAL A 195 11.86 12.02 9.00
CA VAL A 195 11.18 11.16 8.01
C VAL A 195 10.64 9.88 8.67
N ASP A 196 11.27 9.44 9.75
CA ASP A 196 10.80 8.35 10.61
C ASP A 196 9.40 8.62 11.18
N ASN A 197 9.10 9.85 11.63
CA ASN A 197 7.78 10.22 12.12
C ASN A 197 6.71 10.17 11.03
N VAL A 198 7.08 10.55 9.79
CA VAL A 198 6.17 10.41 8.65
C VAL A 198 5.86 8.94 8.39
N TYR A 199 6.87 8.06 8.42
CA TYR A 199 6.62 6.62 8.29
C TYR A 199 5.74 6.07 9.41
N TRP A 200 5.94 6.48 10.67
CA TRP A 200 5.07 6.10 11.77
C TRP A 200 3.63 6.60 11.60
N MET A 201 3.44 7.82 11.09
CA MET A 201 2.12 8.33 10.74
C MET A 201 1.44 7.47 9.67
N LEU A 202 2.18 7.04 8.64
CA LEU A 202 1.67 6.13 7.61
C LEU A 202 1.29 4.76 8.17
N VAL A 203 2.05 4.24 9.14
CA VAL A 203 1.71 2.99 9.85
C VAL A 203 0.39 3.15 10.59
N VAL A 204 0.20 4.23 11.34
CA VAL A 204 -1.05 4.51 12.08
C VAL A 204 -2.22 4.63 11.10
N PHE A 205 -2.05 5.37 10.00
CA PHE A 205 -3.07 5.53 8.98
C PHE A 205 -3.44 4.20 8.31
N GLY A 206 -2.43 3.38 7.96
CA GLY A 206 -2.62 2.03 7.42
C GLY A 206 -3.31 1.08 8.41
N ALA A 207 -3.00 1.17 9.69
CA ALA A 207 -3.66 0.40 10.74
C ALA A 207 -5.14 0.78 10.91
N ILE A 208 -5.46 2.08 10.89
CA ILE A 208 -6.85 2.57 10.89
C ILE A 208 -7.61 2.04 9.67
N ASN A 209 -6.98 2.08 8.49
CA ASN A 209 -7.58 1.53 7.27
C ASN A 209 -7.82 0.02 7.37
N PHE A 210 -6.90 -0.73 8.00
CA PHE A 210 -7.10 -2.16 8.22
C PHE A 210 -8.25 -2.45 9.20
N VAL A 211 -8.40 -1.66 10.26
CA VAL A 211 -9.56 -1.77 11.17
C VAL A 211 -10.86 -1.46 10.43
N TYR A 212 -10.87 -0.39 9.62
CA TYR A 212 -12.02 -0.06 8.77
C TYR A 212 -12.37 -1.21 7.82
N TYR A 213 -11.37 -1.78 7.15
CA TYR A 213 -11.53 -2.96 6.30
C TYR A 213 -12.13 -4.15 7.06
N LEU A 214 -11.68 -4.43 8.28
CA LEU A 214 -12.23 -5.51 9.11
C LEU A 214 -13.69 -5.26 9.49
N LEU A 215 -14.04 -4.04 9.90
CA LEU A 215 -15.43 -3.68 10.23
C LEU A 215 -16.35 -3.86 9.01
N CYS A 216 -15.91 -3.45 7.83
CA CYS A 216 -16.63 -3.66 6.58
C CYS A 216 -16.70 -5.15 6.21
N SER A 217 -15.60 -5.90 6.39
CA SER A 217 -15.53 -7.34 6.11
C SER A 217 -16.46 -8.16 7.01
N ILE A 218 -16.63 -7.77 8.27
CA ILE A 218 -17.55 -8.44 9.21
C ILE A 218 -19.01 -8.09 8.87
N SER A 219 -19.26 -6.85 8.44
CA SER A 219 -20.58 -6.40 8.00
C SER A 219 -21.01 -7.03 6.67
N TYR A 220 -20.06 -7.59 5.91
CA TYR A 220 -20.31 -8.31 4.68
C TYR A 220 -20.92 -9.68 4.99
N LYS A 221 -22.25 -9.75 5.06
CA LYS A 221 -22.95 -11.04 5.02
C LYS A 221 -22.69 -11.69 3.66
N TYR A 222 -22.01 -12.84 3.67
CA TYR A 222 -22.10 -13.79 2.57
C TYR A 222 -23.58 -14.11 2.40
N GLU A 223 -24.19 -13.63 1.32
CA GLU A 223 -25.38 -14.29 0.79
C GLU A 223 -24.83 -15.61 0.21
N ASP A 224 -24.98 -16.69 0.98
CA ASP A 224 -24.84 -18.04 0.44
C ASP A 224 -25.77 -18.13 -0.77
N ILE A 225 -25.17 -18.34 -1.94
CA ILE A 225 -25.86 -18.65 -3.19
C ILE A 225 -26.13 -20.16 -3.20
#